data_AF-X0ZK58-F1
#
_entry.id   AF-X0ZK58-F1
#
_cell.length_a   1.000
_cell.length_b   1.000
_cell.length_c   1.000
_cell.angle_alpha   90.00
_cell.angle_beta   90.00
_cell.angle_gamma   90.00
#
_symmetry.space_group_name_H-M   'P 1'
#
loop_
_entity.id
_entity.type
_entity.pdbx_description
1 polymer ?
#
loop_
_entity_poly.entity_id
_entity_poly.type
_entity_poly.pdbx_seq_one_letter_code
_entity_poly.pdbx_strand_id
1 'polypeptide(L)'
;PSENPNPVIRVDFEGKIIFTNEACKNKLNDWKCEKGSFIPNPIYDLVKNKLKDEALTIDIISGKNIYEFFIIPINEEGYINLYGRDITARKSAENKLKKSYTKLQKTLNGTINALASIVETNDPYTSGHQKRVAFLAIAISEELGLNEAKIEAIGTAALIHDIGKINVPASILSKPGELTEIEFEMIKAHPKIGYDIIKEIEFPSSVEDIVLQHHERLDGSGYPNGLKGDDIIL
;
A
#
# COMPACT_ATOMS: atom_id res chain seq x y z
N PRO A 1 -11.44 17.44 35.75
CA PRO A 1 -10.03 16.99 35.57
C PRO A 1 -9.66 15.78 36.45
N SER A 2 -10.01 15.82 37.74
CA SER A 2 -9.79 14.73 38.71
C SER A 2 -10.51 13.43 38.37
N GLU A 3 -11.75 13.51 37.88
CA GLU A 3 -12.59 12.35 37.52
C GLU A 3 -12.31 11.80 36.10
N ASN A 4 -11.39 12.41 35.34
CA ASN A 4 -11.09 11.92 33.99
C ASN A 4 -10.44 10.53 34.10
N PRO A 5 -10.97 9.49 33.41
CA PRO A 5 -10.40 8.15 33.45
C PRO A 5 -9.05 8.05 32.74
N ASN A 6 -8.67 9.06 31.95
CA ASN A 6 -7.40 9.13 31.26
C ASN A 6 -6.41 10.08 31.97
N PRO A 7 -5.09 9.94 31.75
CA PRO A 7 -4.09 10.80 32.38
C PRO A 7 -4.31 12.28 32.05
N VAL A 8 -4.31 13.13 33.08
CA VAL A 8 -4.36 14.59 32.91
C VAL A 8 -3.23 15.19 33.72
N ILE A 9 -2.36 15.95 33.06
CA ILE A 9 -1.26 16.69 33.69
C ILE A 9 -1.49 18.17 33.42
N ARG A 10 -1.23 19.01 34.41
CA ARG A 10 -1.16 20.46 34.23
C ARG A 10 0.22 20.94 34.63
N VAL A 11 0.83 21.74 33.78
CA VAL A 11 2.13 22.37 34.03
C VAL A 11 2.01 23.89 33.92
N ASP A 12 2.83 24.64 34.66
CA ASP A 12 3.02 26.06 34.36
C ASP A 12 3.87 26.25 33.08
N PHE A 13 4.03 27.50 32.64
CA PHE A 13 4.84 27.81 31.46
C PHE A 13 6.34 27.52 31.62
N GLU A 14 6.81 27.25 32.83
CA GLU A 14 8.18 26.81 33.09
C GLU A 14 8.31 25.27 33.04
N GLY A 15 7.21 24.55 32.83
CA GLY A 15 7.14 23.09 32.72
C GLY A 15 7.04 22.37 34.06
N LYS A 16 6.74 23.08 35.16
CA LYS A 16 6.57 22.49 36.49
C LYS A 16 5.16 21.97 36.66
N ILE A 17 5.02 20.73 37.12
CA ILE A 17 3.75 20.05 37.32
C ILE A 17 3.01 20.66 38.51
N ILE A 18 1.85 21.25 38.24
CA ILE A 18 0.97 21.84 39.26
C ILE A 18 -0.22 20.94 39.61
N PHE A 19 -0.59 20.02 38.71
CA PHE A 19 -1.66 19.05 38.95
C PHE A 19 -1.46 17.76 38.13
N THR A 20 -1.82 16.62 38.74
CA THR A 20 -1.99 15.32 38.07
C THR A 20 -3.24 14.64 38.64
N ASN A 21 -3.93 13.81 37.85
CA ASN A 21 -5.04 12.98 38.32
C ASN A 21 -4.58 11.55 38.69
N GLU A 22 -5.46 10.76 39.31
CA GLU A 22 -5.15 9.38 39.73
C GLU A 22 -4.72 8.48 38.56
N ALA A 23 -5.24 8.73 37.35
CA ALA A 23 -4.87 7.98 36.16
C ALA A 23 -3.38 8.11 35.81
N CYS A 24 -2.69 9.18 36.24
CA CYS A 24 -1.25 9.34 36.06
C CYS A 24 -0.41 8.41 36.96
N LYS A 25 -0.90 8.05 38.16
CA LYS A 25 -0.11 7.37 39.21
C LYS A 25 0.45 6.01 38.83
N ASN A 26 -0.22 5.28 37.95
CA ASN A 26 0.23 3.95 37.50
C ASN A 26 0.63 3.92 36.03
N LYS A 27 0.13 4.87 35.24
CA LYS A 27 0.20 4.84 33.77
C LYS A 27 1.42 5.56 33.19
N LEU A 28 2.07 6.40 34.00
CA LEU A 28 3.20 7.25 33.60
C LEU A 28 4.39 7.13 34.58
N ASN A 29 4.55 5.97 35.23
CA ASN A 29 5.60 5.79 36.26
C ASN A 29 7.02 5.96 35.72
N ASP A 30 7.24 5.71 34.43
CA ASP A 30 8.52 6.01 33.78
C ASP A 30 8.85 7.51 33.76
N TRP A 31 7.84 8.36 33.94
CA TRP A 31 7.91 9.80 33.74
C TRP A 31 7.88 10.61 35.05
N LYS A 32 7.77 9.93 36.20
CA LYS A 32 7.83 10.55 37.54
C LYS A 32 6.97 11.82 37.66
N CYS A 33 5.72 11.73 37.17
CA CYS A 33 4.77 12.84 37.12
C CYS A 33 4.20 13.13 38.53
N GLU A 34 5.00 13.76 39.37
CA GLU A 34 4.63 14.17 40.72
C GLU A 34 4.43 15.69 40.78
N LYS A 35 3.47 16.15 41.60
CA LYS A 35 3.27 17.59 41.77
C LYS A 35 4.54 18.23 42.31
N GLY A 36 4.99 19.30 41.66
CA GLY A 36 6.20 20.03 42.01
C GLY A 36 7.46 19.58 41.26
N SER A 37 7.43 18.44 40.56
CA SER A 37 8.51 18.05 39.62
C SER A 37 8.33 18.73 38.26
N PHE A 38 9.36 18.66 37.41
CA PHE A 38 9.28 19.12 36.02
C PHE A 38 8.84 17.99 35.10
N ILE A 39 8.12 18.34 34.04
CA ILE A 39 7.75 17.36 33.01
C ILE A 39 9.02 16.84 32.30
N PRO A 40 9.14 15.53 32.04
CA PRO A 40 10.35 14.98 31.42
C PRO A 40 10.50 15.38 29.93
N ASN A 41 11.74 15.38 29.45
CA ASN A 41 12.05 15.46 28.02
C ASN A 41 11.57 14.17 27.32
N PRO A 42 10.93 14.26 26.14
CA PRO A 42 10.95 15.39 25.19
C PRO A 42 9.80 16.42 25.32
N ILE A 43 8.88 16.31 26.30
CA ILE A 43 7.76 17.26 26.38
C ILE A 43 8.21 18.63 26.84
N TYR A 44 9.21 18.69 27.73
CA TYR A 44 9.70 19.95 28.26
C TYR A 44 10.19 20.90 27.16
N ASP A 45 10.95 20.39 26.19
CA ASP A 45 11.40 21.19 25.03
C ASP A 45 10.24 21.64 24.13
N LEU A 46 9.19 20.84 23.99
CA LEU A 46 7.97 21.21 23.26
C LEU A 46 7.20 22.32 24.00
N VAL A 47 7.05 22.18 25.32
CA VAL A 47 6.39 23.13 26.20
C VAL A 47 7.11 24.48 26.19
N LYS A 48 8.45 24.46 26.25
CA LYS A 48 9.29 25.65 26.32
C LYS A 48 9.41 26.40 25.00
N ASN A 49 9.47 25.69 23.86
CA ASN A 49 9.83 26.30 22.58
C ASN A 49 8.64 26.61 21.65
N LYS A 50 7.44 26.01 21.85
CA LYS A 50 6.34 26.12 20.85
C LYS A 50 4.90 26.18 21.38
N LEU A 51 4.66 26.10 22.69
CA LEU A 51 3.31 25.89 23.23
C LEU A 51 2.66 27.12 23.86
N LYS A 52 3.10 28.35 23.52
CA LYS A 52 2.38 29.55 24.01
C LYS A 52 1.12 29.87 23.22
N ASP A 53 0.99 29.41 21.97
CA ASP A 53 -0.05 29.93 21.07
C ASP A 53 -0.92 28.85 20.38
N GLU A 54 -0.47 27.58 20.30
CA GLU A 54 -1.18 26.53 19.56
C GLU A 54 -1.33 25.22 20.34
N ALA A 55 -2.45 24.53 20.12
CA ALA A 55 -2.65 23.18 20.62
C ALA A 55 -1.86 22.17 19.77
N LEU A 56 -1.28 21.15 20.41
CA LEU A 56 -0.47 20.16 19.72
C LEU A 56 -0.76 18.75 20.23
N THR A 57 -0.60 17.75 19.37
CA THR A 57 -0.74 16.33 19.73
C THR A 57 0.59 15.62 19.59
N ILE A 58 0.98 14.86 20.61
CA ILE A 58 2.20 14.02 20.58
C ILE A 58 1.93 12.59 21.05
N ASP A 59 2.59 11.64 20.40
CA ASP A 59 2.62 10.25 20.83
C ASP A 59 3.83 10.01 21.74
N ILE A 60 3.59 9.33 22.85
CA ILE A 60 4.55 9.08 23.91
C ILE A 60 4.57 7.60 24.25
N ILE A 61 5.77 7.04 24.34
CA ILE A 61 5.97 5.64 24.72
C ILE A 61 6.35 5.59 26.20
N SER A 62 5.63 4.81 26.99
CA SER A 62 5.96 4.47 28.38
C SER A 62 5.83 2.96 28.56
N GLY A 63 6.97 2.29 28.80
CA GLY A 63 7.08 0.85 28.81
C GLY A 63 6.56 0.21 27.52
N LYS A 64 5.45 -0.53 27.63
CA LYS A 64 4.76 -1.17 26.48
C LYS A 64 3.59 -0.36 25.95
N ASN A 65 3.23 0.73 26.62
CA ASN A 65 2.06 1.51 26.30
C ASN A 65 2.43 2.73 25.48
N ILE A 66 1.51 3.15 24.62
CA ILE A 66 1.61 4.36 23.81
C ILE A 66 0.45 5.27 24.22
N TYR A 67 0.78 6.48 24.66
CA TYR A 67 -0.17 7.50 25.03
C TYR A 67 -0.12 8.67 24.04
N GLU A 68 -1.28 9.07 23.55
CA GLU A 68 -1.45 10.29 22.77
C GLU A 68 -1.78 11.42 23.73
N PHE A 69 -1.00 12.50 23.75
CA PHE A 69 -1.25 13.66 24.58
C PHE A 69 -1.68 14.84 23.74
N PHE A 70 -2.87 15.35 24.03
CA PHE A 70 -3.37 16.63 23.55
C PHE A 70 -2.91 17.72 24.50
N ILE A 71 -2.04 18.60 24.02
CA ILE A 71 -1.46 19.68 24.78
C ILE A 71 -2.18 20.97 24.41
N ILE A 72 -2.79 21.61 25.40
CA ILE A 72 -3.63 22.79 25.22
C ILE A 72 -3.13 23.88 26.18
N PRO A 73 -2.56 24.99 25.67
CA PRO A 73 -2.21 26.12 26.51
C PRO A 73 -3.45 26.91 26.93
N ILE A 74 -3.49 27.31 28.19
CA ILE A 74 -4.52 28.17 28.78
C ILE A 74 -3.83 29.47 29.21
N ASN A 75 -3.65 30.36 28.24
CA ASN A 75 -2.85 31.58 28.39
C ASN A 75 -3.40 32.53 29.47
N GLU A 76 -4.71 32.64 29.58
CA GLU A 76 -5.38 33.52 30.57
C GLU A 76 -5.11 33.07 32.01
N GLU A 77 -4.94 31.77 32.25
CA GLU A 77 -4.74 31.20 33.58
C GLU A 77 -3.28 30.78 33.85
N GLY A 78 -2.37 30.99 32.90
CA GLY A 78 -0.94 30.82 33.13
C GLY A 78 -0.41 29.38 33.09
N TYR A 79 -1.14 28.43 32.49
CA TYR A 79 -0.76 27.01 32.51
C TYR A 79 -1.07 26.28 31.20
N ILE A 80 -0.56 25.06 31.08
CA ILE A 80 -0.77 24.15 29.95
C ILE A 80 -1.40 22.86 30.48
N ASN A 81 -2.50 22.42 29.88
CA ASN A 81 -3.11 21.12 30.14
C ASN A 81 -2.60 20.09 29.13
N LEU A 82 -2.29 18.90 29.61
CA LEU A 82 -1.95 17.73 28.81
C LEU A 82 -2.98 16.64 29.09
N TYR A 83 -3.77 16.30 28.09
CA TYR A 83 -4.77 15.24 28.15
C TYR A 83 -4.24 14.00 27.44
N GLY A 84 -3.85 12.99 28.20
CA GLY A 84 -3.38 11.71 27.69
C GLY A 84 -4.55 10.82 27.30
N ARG A 85 -4.35 9.95 26.30
CA ARG A 85 -5.23 8.84 25.94
C ARG A 85 -4.37 7.62 25.65
N ASP A 86 -4.71 6.48 26.23
CA ASP A 86 -4.04 5.22 25.87
C ASP A 86 -4.46 4.81 24.45
N ILE A 87 -3.50 4.80 23.53
CA ILE A 87 -3.68 4.42 22.13
C ILE A 87 -2.91 3.14 21.79
N THR A 88 -2.42 2.40 22.79
CA THR A 88 -1.60 1.19 22.62
C THR A 88 -2.32 0.16 21.75
N ALA A 89 -3.58 -0.13 22.09
CA ALA A 89 -4.39 -1.10 21.34
C ALA A 89 -4.62 -0.64 19.90
N ARG A 90 -4.89 0.66 19.69
CA ARG A 90 -5.07 1.27 18.38
C ARG A 90 -3.81 1.16 17.53
N LYS A 91 -2.66 1.62 18.03
CA LYS A 91 -1.36 1.54 17.33
C LYS A 91 -0.94 0.09 17.06
N SER A 92 -1.21 -0.82 17.99
CA SER A 92 -0.94 -2.25 17.77
C SER A 92 -1.81 -2.82 16.65
N ALA A 93 -3.10 -2.47 16.61
CA ALA A 93 -4.02 -2.88 15.55
C ALA A 93 -3.61 -2.28 14.19
N GLU A 94 -3.29 -0.98 14.13
CA GLU A 94 -2.78 -0.30 12.93
C GLU A 94 -1.50 -0.97 12.40
N ASN A 95 -0.54 -1.27 13.27
CA ASN A 95 0.69 -1.96 12.89
C ASN A 95 0.44 -3.39 12.41
N LYS A 96 -0.47 -4.13 13.06
CA LYS A 96 -0.87 -5.47 12.61
C LYS A 96 -1.54 -5.41 11.24
N LEU A 97 -2.45 -4.46 11.04
CA LEU A 97 -3.12 -4.23 9.77
C LEU A 97 -2.11 -3.93 8.66
N LYS A 98 -1.18 -2.99 8.89
CA LYS A 98 -0.10 -2.66 7.95
C LYS A 98 0.74 -3.89 7.60
N LYS A 99 1.15 -4.68 8.59
CA LYS A 99 1.91 -5.92 8.37
C LYS A 99 1.12 -6.95 7.56
N SER A 100 -0.16 -7.15 7.88
CA SER A 100 -1.04 -8.06 7.13
C SER A 100 -1.22 -7.60 5.70
N TYR A 101 -1.40 -6.30 5.47
CA TYR A 101 -1.52 -5.72 4.14
C TYR A 101 -0.25 -5.91 3.30
N THR A 102 0.93 -5.58 3.84
CA THR A 102 2.20 -5.82 3.15
C THR A 102 2.43 -7.32 2.87
N LYS A 103 2.04 -8.19 3.80
CA LYS A 103 2.12 -9.65 3.58
C LYS A 103 1.21 -10.10 2.45
N LEU A 104 -0.03 -9.60 2.40
CA LEU A 104 -0.99 -9.89 1.33
C LEU A 104 -0.45 -9.44 -0.03
N GLN A 105 0.04 -8.20 -0.14
CA GLN A 105 0.67 -7.69 -1.37
C GLN A 105 1.85 -8.56 -1.81
N LYS A 106 2.74 -8.92 -0.88
CA LYS A 106 3.88 -9.78 -1.19
C LYS A 106 3.44 -11.17 -1.66
N THR A 107 2.43 -11.75 -1.05
CA THR A 107 1.86 -13.04 -1.45
C THR A 107 1.23 -12.95 -2.83
N LEU A 108 0.41 -11.93 -3.10
CA LEU A 108 -0.20 -11.71 -4.41
C LEU A 108 0.86 -11.56 -5.51
N ASN A 109 1.87 -10.70 -5.29
CA ASN A 109 2.99 -10.54 -6.22
C ASN A 109 3.77 -11.84 -6.42
N GLY A 110 3.95 -12.63 -5.36
CA GLY A 110 4.54 -13.97 -5.44
C GLY A 110 3.71 -14.92 -6.33
N THR A 111 2.38 -14.90 -6.19
CA THR A 111 1.46 -15.69 -7.01
C THR A 111 1.50 -15.26 -8.48
N ILE A 112 1.45 -13.96 -8.77
CA ILE A 112 1.55 -13.41 -10.13
C ILE A 112 2.86 -13.87 -10.78
N ASN A 113 3.98 -13.73 -10.07
CA ASN A 113 5.29 -14.18 -10.57
C ASN A 113 5.34 -15.70 -10.81
N ALA A 114 4.67 -16.49 -9.97
CA ALA A 114 4.60 -17.93 -10.15
C ALA A 114 3.76 -18.29 -11.40
N LEU A 115 2.62 -17.62 -11.62
CA LEU A 115 1.80 -17.79 -12.83
C LEU A 115 2.59 -17.43 -14.09
N ALA A 116 3.27 -16.28 -14.09
CA ALA A 116 4.16 -15.85 -15.17
C ALA A 116 5.24 -16.92 -15.47
N SER A 117 5.91 -17.44 -14.43
CA SER A 117 6.94 -18.46 -14.59
C SER A 117 6.42 -19.80 -15.15
N ILE A 118 5.17 -20.18 -14.83
CA ILE A 118 4.55 -21.40 -15.39
C ILE A 118 4.37 -21.25 -16.91
N VAL A 119 3.94 -20.07 -17.36
CA VAL A 119 3.78 -19.75 -18.79
C VAL A 119 5.13 -19.78 -19.51
N GLU A 120 6.15 -19.12 -18.95
CA GLU A 120 7.51 -19.13 -19.51
C GLU A 120 8.09 -20.56 -19.59
N THR A 121 7.68 -21.48 -18.71
CA THR A 121 8.12 -22.89 -18.78
C THR A 121 7.52 -23.62 -19.98
N ASN A 122 6.29 -23.28 -20.37
CA ASN A 122 5.63 -23.82 -21.56
C ASN A 122 6.11 -23.17 -22.86
N ASP A 123 6.70 -21.97 -22.78
CA ASP A 123 7.32 -21.24 -23.88
C ASP A 123 8.78 -20.88 -23.55
N PRO A 124 9.71 -21.86 -23.60
CA PRO A 124 11.09 -21.69 -23.10
C PRO A 124 11.89 -20.57 -23.77
N TYR A 125 11.47 -20.13 -24.97
CA TYR A 125 12.09 -19.03 -25.70
C TYR A 125 11.84 -17.66 -25.03
N THR A 126 10.89 -17.58 -24.10
CA THR A 126 10.44 -16.33 -23.49
C THR A 126 10.99 -16.10 -22.08
N SER A 127 12.07 -16.76 -21.65
CA SER A 127 12.60 -16.57 -20.29
C SER A 127 12.87 -15.10 -19.94
N GLY A 128 12.22 -14.63 -18.87
CA GLY A 128 12.26 -13.24 -18.41
C GLY A 128 11.67 -12.22 -19.38
N HIS A 129 11.03 -12.66 -20.47
CA HIS A 129 10.38 -11.78 -21.46
C HIS A 129 9.30 -10.95 -20.78
N GLN A 130 8.42 -11.59 -20.03
CA GLN A 130 7.31 -10.91 -19.37
C GLN A 130 7.81 -9.83 -18.40
N LYS A 131 8.91 -10.10 -17.69
CA LYS A 131 9.56 -9.11 -16.82
C LYS A 131 10.13 -7.91 -17.60
N ARG A 132 10.75 -8.14 -18.76
CA ARG A 132 11.28 -7.06 -19.61
C ARG A 132 10.15 -6.22 -20.21
N VAL A 133 9.08 -6.86 -20.68
CA VAL A 133 7.88 -6.17 -21.18
C VAL A 133 7.26 -5.34 -20.07
N ALA A 134 7.07 -5.90 -18.87
CA ALA A 134 6.53 -5.16 -17.74
C ALA A 134 7.39 -3.95 -17.36
N PHE A 135 8.72 -4.11 -17.31
CA PHE A 135 9.64 -3.01 -17.04
C PHE A 135 9.49 -1.86 -18.06
N LEU A 136 9.42 -2.18 -19.35
CA LEU A 136 9.25 -1.18 -20.40
C LEU A 136 7.86 -0.54 -20.37
N ALA A 137 6.81 -1.33 -20.16
CA ALA A 137 5.43 -0.85 -20.12
C ALA A 137 5.21 0.12 -18.95
N ILE A 138 5.78 -0.17 -17.78
CA ILE A 138 5.78 0.73 -16.62
C ILE A 138 6.50 2.04 -16.96
N ALA A 139 7.71 1.98 -17.51
CA ALA A 139 8.48 3.18 -17.85
C ALA A 139 7.76 4.08 -18.89
N ILE A 140 7.11 3.47 -19.88
CA ILE A 140 6.28 4.20 -20.86
C ILE A 140 5.08 4.85 -20.16
N SER A 141 4.42 4.13 -19.26
CA SER A 141 3.25 4.62 -18.53
C SER A 141 3.57 5.80 -17.60
N GLU A 142 4.75 5.76 -16.97
CA GLU A 142 5.29 6.86 -16.17
C GLU A 142 5.55 8.10 -17.02
N GLU A 143 6.18 7.94 -18.19
CA GLU A 143 6.46 9.04 -19.12
C GLU A 143 5.17 9.67 -19.68
N LEU A 144 4.12 8.86 -19.87
CA LEU A 144 2.79 9.34 -20.27
C LEU A 144 2.03 10.06 -19.14
N GLY A 145 2.57 10.08 -17.91
CA GLY A 145 1.95 10.76 -16.76
C GLY A 145 0.68 10.06 -16.27
N LEU A 146 0.57 8.75 -16.46
CA LEU A 146 -0.55 7.97 -15.93
C LEU A 146 -0.51 7.92 -14.39
N ASN A 147 -1.68 7.71 -13.77
CA ASN A 147 -1.73 7.59 -12.31
C ASN A 147 -1.14 6.26 -11.81
N GLU A 148 -0.77 6.21 -10.53
CA GLU A 148 -0.12 5.04 -9.92
C GLU A 148 -0.94 3.74 -10.07
N ALA A 149 -2.27 3.82 -9.93
CA ALA A 149 -3.14 2.66 -10.08
C ALA A 149 -3.13 2.08 -11.50
N LYS A 150 -3.09 2.93 -12.54
CA LYS A 150 -2.95 2.51 -13.94
C LYS A 150 -1.57 1.90 -14.21
N ILE A 151 -0.51 2.52 -13.69
CA ILE A 151 0.85 2.00 -13.84
C ILE A 151 0.97 0.61 -13.22
N GLU A 152 0.37 0.40 -12.03
CA GLU A 152 0.31 -0.91 -11.37
C GLU A 152 -0.48 -1.93 -12.19
N ALA A 153 -1.63 -1.55 -12.76
CA ALA A 153 -2.42 -2.41 -13.63
C ALA A 153 -1.63 -2.82 -14.89
N ILE A 154 -0.98 -1.87 -15.57
CA ILE A 154 -0.17 -2.13 -16.77
C ILE A 154 1.00 -3.06 -16.46
N GLY A 155 1.72 -2.79 -15.37
CA GLY A 155 2.82 -3.64 -14.92
C GLY A 155 2.37 -5.06 -14.62
N THR A 156 1.21 -5.21 -13.95
CA THR A 156 0.63 -6.52 -13.65
C THR A 156 0.22 -7.24 -14.93
N ALA A 157 -0.57 -6.60 -15.79
CA ALA A 157 -1.03 -7.19 -17.05
C ALA A 157 0.14 -7.60 -17.95
N ALA A 158 1.19 -6.78 -18.05
CA ALA A 158 2.38 -7.12 -18.81
C ALA A 158 3.12 -8.37 -18.30
N LEU A 159 3.10 -8.62 -16.99
CA LEU A 159 3.68 -9.85 -16.41
C LEU A 159 2.89 -11.12 -16.78
N ILE A 160 1.59 -11.01 -17.06
CA ILE A 160 0.69 -12.15 -17.25
C ILE A 160 -0.05 -12.16 -18.58
N HIS A 161 0.26 -11.26 -19.52
CA HIS A 161 -0.46 -11.10 -20.79
C HIS A 161 -0.57 -12.42 -21.58
N ASP A 162 0.47 -13.24 -21.51
CA ASP A 162 0.57 -14.52 -22.19
C ASP A 162 -0.01 -15.70 -21.39
N ILE A 163 -0.67 -15.49 -20.24
CA ILE A 163 -1.15 -16.60 -19.37
C ILE A 163 -2.03 -17.62 -20.07
N GLY A 164 -2.79 -17.19 -21.09
CA GLY A 164 -3.61 -18.10 -21.89
C GLY A 164 -2.82 -19.08 -22.76
N LYS A 165 -1.52 -18.86 -22.99
CA LYS A 165 -0.66 -19.81 -23.73
C LYS A 165 -0.53 -21.15 -23.03
N ILE A 166 -0.93 -21.26 -21.75
CA ILE A 166 -1.02 -22.55 -21.04
C ILE A 166 -1.89 -23.59 -21.75
N ASN A 167 -2.84 -23.14 -22.58
CA ASN A 167 -3.72 -24.01 -23.35
C ASN A 167 -3.18 -24.34 -24.76
N VAL A 168 -2.02 -23.78 -25.14
CA VAL A 168 -1.39 -24.04 -26.44
C VAL A 168 -0.32 -25.12 -26.26
N PRO A 169 -0.34 -26.21 -27.05
CA PRO A 169 0.69 -27.25 -26.99
C PRO A 169 2.10 -26.67 -27.18
N ALA A 170 3.04 -27.09 -26.33
CA ALA A 170 4.44 -26.67 -26.41
C ALA A 170 5.06 -26.95 -27.79
N SER A 171 4.66 -28.05 -28.45
CA SER A 171 5.11 -28.37 -29.81
C SER A 171 4.72 -27.35 -30.87
N ILE A 172 3.64 -26.60 -30.64
CA ILE A 172 3.19 -25.49 -31.50
C ILE A 172 3.98 -24.23 -31.15
N LEU A 173 4.09 -23.90 -29.86
CA LEU A 173 4.84 -22.73 -29.38
C LEU A 173 6.33 -22.79 -29.77
N SER A 174 6.93 -23.98 -29.73
CA SER A 174 8.34 -24.21 -30.04
C SER A 174 8.57 -24.70 -31.48
N LYS A 175 7.56 -24.64 -32.36
CA LYS A 175 7.67 -25.20 -33.71
C LYS A 175 8.73 -24.43 -34.52
N PRO A 176 9.75 -25.10 -35.08
CA PRO A 176 10.67 -24.45 -36.00
C PRO A 176 9.98 -24.21 -37.35
N GLY A 177 9.95 -22.96 -37.81
CA GLY A 177 9.38 -22.57 -39.10
C GLY A 177 7.98 -21.96 -38.97
N GLU A 178 7.26 -21.89 -40.10
CA GLU A 178 5.94 -21.27 -40.13
C GLU A 178 4.87 -22.15 -39.48
N LEU A 179 3.96 -21.49 -38.77
CA LEU A 179 2.75 -22.10 -38.27
C LEU A 179 1.75 -22.25 -39.41
N THR A 180 1.05 -23.38 -39.41
CA THR A 180 -0.16 -23.54 -40.22
C THR A 180 -1.23 -22.57 -39.70
N GLU A 181 -2.21 -22.26 -40.55
CA GLU A 181 -3.33 -21.39 -40.19
C GLU A 181 -4.05 -21.88 -38.93
N ILE A 182 -4.28 -23.19 -38.81
CA ILE A 182 -4.93 -23.80 -37.65
C ILE A 182 -4.08 -23.63 -36.38
N GLU A 183 -2.77 -23.86 -36.45
CA GLU A 183 -1.86 -23.65 -35.33
C GLU A 183 -1.82 -22.19 -34.90
N PHE A 184 -1.86 -21.26 -35.86
CA PHE A 184 -1.89 -19.83 -35.56
C PHE A 184 -3.20 -19.40 -34.91
N GLU A 185 -4.36 -19.91 -35.36
CA GLU A 185 -5.65 -19.64 -34.70
C GLU A 185 -5.69 -20.19 -33.27
N MET A 186 -5.01 -21.31 -32.97
CA MET A 186 -4.86 -21.78 -31.59
C MET A 186 -4.05 -20.80 -30.73
N ILE A 187 -2.98 -20.21 -31.28
CA ILE A 187 -2.24 -19.16 -30.58
C ILE A 187 -3.11 -17.94 -30.38
N LYS A 188 -3.85 -17.49 -31.39
CA LYS A 188 -4.71 -16.29 -31.30
C LYS A 188 -5.81 -16.37 -30.24
N ALA A 189 -6.14 -17.57 -29.75
CA ALA A 189 -7.09 -17.75 -28.65
C ALA A 189 -6.52 -17.33 -27.29
N HIS A 190 -5.19 -17.24 -27.12
CA HIS A 190 -4.57 -17.03 -25.81
C HIS A 190 -4.96 -15.72 -25.09
N PRO A 191 -5.23 -14.57 -25.75
CA PRO A 191 -5.66 -13.37 -25.03
C PRO A 191 -7.02 -13.60 -24.36
N LYS A 192 -7.95 -14.26 -25.08
CA LYS A 192 -9.29 -14.55 -24.55
C LYS A 192 -9.24 -15.57 -23.42
N ILE A 193 -8.45 -16.63 -23.58
CA ILE A 193 -8.22 -17.62 -22.52
C ILE A 193 -7.56 -16.95 -21.31
N GLY A 194 -6.58 -16.07 -21.55
CA GLY A 194 -5.91 -15.31 -20.51
C GLY A 194 -6.89 -14.46 -19.70
N TYR A 195 -7.74 -13.69 -20.39
CA TYR A 195 -8.86 -12.98 -19.77
C TYR A 195 -9.74 -13.91 -18.94
N ASP A 196 -10.16 -15.04 -19.50
CA ASP A 196 -11.07 -15.96 -18.81
C ASP A 196 -10.46 -16.62 -17.57
N ILE A 197 -9.13 -16.80 -17.54
CA ILE A 197 -8.39 -17.29 -16.36
C ILE A 197 -8.39 -16.25 -15.24
N ILE A 198 -8.28 -14.97 -15.57
CA ILE A 198 -7.97 -13.92 -14.58
C ILE A 198 -9.15 -13.01 -14.23
N LYS A 199 -10.25 -13.04 -14.99
CA LYS A 199 -11.42 -12.16 -14.80
C LYS A 199 -12.11 -12.28 -13.43
N GLU A 200 -11.87 -13.37 -12.70
CA GLU A 200 -12.42 -13.57 -11.34
C GLU A 200 -11.47 -13.05 -10.24
N ILE A 201 -10.25 -12.64 -10.59
CA ILE A 201 -9.28 -12.07 -9.67
C ILE A 201 -9.54 -10.56 -9.58
N GLU A 202 -9.69 -10.06 -8.36
CA GLU A 202 -9.80 -8.62 -8.09
C GLU A 202 -8.44 -7.92 -8.26
N PHE A 203 -8.04 -7.72 -9.51
CA PHE A 203 -6.91 -6.87 -9.86
C PHE A 203 -7.28 -5.38 -9.78
N PRO A 204 -6.27 -4.47 -9.74
CA PRO A 204 -6.50 -3.08 -10.11
C PRO A 204 -7.24 -3.02 -11.46
N SER A 205 -8.16 -2.07 -11.59
CA SER A 205 -9.05 -1.96 -12.75
C SER A 205 -8.29 -2.10 -14.08
N SER A 206 -8.86 -2.90 -15.00
CA SER A 206 -8.43 -3.07 -16.40
C SER A 206 -7.32 -4.09 -16.68
N VAL A 207 -6.80 -4.83 -15.70
CA VAL A 207 -5.77 -5.86 -15.97
C VAL A 207 -6.29 -6.91 -16.96
N GLU A 208 -7.49 -7.45 -16.73
CA GLU A 208 -8.15 -8.42 -17.58
C GLU A 208 -8.35 -7.89 -19.01
N ASP A 209 -8.78 -6.64 -19.14
CA ASP A 209 -8.98 -6.00 -20.44
C ASP A 209 -7.66 -5.79 -21.19
N ILE A 210 -6.58 -5.43 -20.49
CA ILE A 210 -5.25 -5.27 -21.10
C ILE A 210 -4.78 -6.63 -21.62
N VAL A 211 -4.95 -7.69 -20.82
CA VAL A 211 -4.64 -9.06 -21.24
C VAL A 211 -5.48 -9.48 -22.44
N LEU A 212 -6.76 -9.10 -22.51
CA LEU A 212 -7.60 -9.41 -23.67
C LEU A 212 -7.15 -8.68 -24.94
N GLN A 213 -6.72 -7.42 -24.81
CA GLN A 213 -6.51 -6.50 -25.93
C GLN A 213 -5.05 -6.37 -26.37
N HIS A 214 -4.09 -7.03 -25.73
CA HIS A 214 -2.65 -6.80 -26.00
C HIS A 214 -2.18 -7.16 -27.43
N HIS A 215 -3.02 -7.84 -28.22
CA HIS A 215 -2.80 -8.10 -29.65
C HIS A 215 -3.72 -7.32 -30.60
N GLU A 216 -4.53 -6.42 -30.06
CA GLU A 216 -5.28 -5.45 -30.85
C GLU A 216 -4.33 -4.47 -31.53
N ARG A 217 -4.78 -3.91 -32.66
CA ARG A 217 -4.01 -2.99 -33.48
C ARG A 217 -4.85 -1.78 -33.80
N LEU A 218 -4.24 -0.60 -33.83
CA LEU A 218 -4.95 0.66 -34.04
C LEU A 218 -5.79 0.69 -35.34
N ASP A 219 -5.39 -0.07 -36.37
CA ASP A 219 -6.10 -0.19 -37.65
C ASP A 219 -7.25 -1.23 -37.65
N GLY A 220 -7.41 -1.99 -36.56
CA GLY A 220 -8.40 -3.07 -36.41
C GLY A 220 -8.02 -4.38 -37.08
N SER A 221 -6.77 -4.54 -37.53
CA SER A 221 -6.25 -5.83 -38.02
C SER A 221 -5.84 -6.80 -36.91
N GLY A 222 -5.96 -6.38 -35.66
CA GLY A 222 -5.63 -7.15 -34.46
C GLY A 222 -6.70 -8.17 -34.08
N TYR A 223 -6.51 -8.79 -32.92
CA TYR A 223 -7.39 -9.83 -32.38
C TYR A 223 -7.40 -9.75 -30.83
N PRO A 224 -8.40 -10.30 -30.14
CA PRO A 224 -9.50 -11.15 -30.64
C PRO A 224 -10.74 -10.40 -31.18
N ASN A 225 -10.93 -9.13 -30.83
CA ASN A 225 -12.15 -8.38 -31.12
C ASN A 225 -12.03 -7.46 -32.35
N GLY A 226 -10.81 -7.14 -32.80
CA GLY A 226 -10.58 -6.27 -33.95
C GLY A 226 -10.90 -4.80 -33.64
N LEU A 227 -10.55 -4.37 -32.43
CA LEU A 227 -10.80 -3.01 -31.93
C LEU A 227 -9.98 -1.98 -32.70
N LYS A 228 -10.48 -0.74 -32.79
CA LYS A 228 -9.86 0.33 -33.60
C LYS A 228 -9.63 1.59 -32.78
N GLY A 229 -8.47 2.21 -32.96
CA GLY A 229 -8.14 3.50 -32.34
C GLY A 229 -8.49 3.53 -30.85
N ASP A 230 -9.39 4.44 -30.49
CA ASP A 230 -9.80 4.73 -29.10
C ASP A 230 -10.67 3.63 -28.45
N ASP A 231 -11.09 2.60 -29.20
CA ASP A 231 -11.75 1.42 -28.63
C ASP A 231 -10.74 0.52 -27.87
N ILE A 232 -9.44 0.68 -28.13
CA ILE A 232 -8.37 -0.03 -27.42
C ILE A 232 -8.03 0.74 -26.14
N ILE A 233 -8.01 0.03 -25.02
CA ILE A 233 -7.79 0.67 -23.72
C ILE A 233 -6.35 1.12 -23.52
N LEU A 234 -6.20 2.18 -22.71
CA LEU A 234 -4.92 2.73 -22.25
C LEU A 234 -4.75 2.54 -20.73
#